data_AF-A0A7C3SMZ0-F1
#
_entry.id   AF-A0A7C3SMZ0-F1
#
_cell.length_a   1.000
_cell.length_b   1.000
_cell.length_c   1.000
_cell.angle_alpha   90.00
_cell.angle_beta   90.00
_cell.angle_gamma   90.00
#
_symmetry.space_group_name_H-M   'P 1'
#
loop_
_entity.id
_entity.type
_entity.pdbx_description
1 polymer ?
#
loop_
_entity_poly.entity_id
_entity_poly.type
_entity_poly.pdbx_seq_one_letter_code
_entity_poly.pdbx_strand_id
1 'polypeptide(L)' 'MYISTKEDILNGKVTDVYFERVLKIIKEKNLDKRVKAEIALRRLPNGYDWGIFVGL' A
#
# COMPACT_ATOMS: atom_id res chain seq x y z
N MET A 1 -23.80 4.91 -5.13
CA MET A 1 -22.46 5.40 -5.54
C MET A 1 -21.45 4.40 -5.01
N TYR A 2 -20.50 3.94 -5.82
CA TYR A 2 -19.47 2.98 -5.39
C TYR A 2 -18.19 3.74 -5.01
N ILE A 3 -18.23 4.43 -3.87
CA ILE A 3 -17.12 5.25 -3.35
C ILE A 3 -16.87 4.89 -1.90
N SER A 4 -15.60 4.72 -1.54
CA SER A 4 -15.17 4.46 -0.17
C SER A 4 -15.28 5.72 0.70
N THR A 5 -15.69 5.55 1.94
CA THR A 5 -15.63 6.64 2.93
C THR A 5 -14.21 6.84 3.43
N LYS A 6 -13.94 7.99 4.06
CA LYS A 6 -12.68 8.22 4.79
C LYS A 6 -12.40 7.11 5.80
N GLU A 7 -13.44 6.63 6.46
CA GLU A 7 -13.38 5.57 7.46
C GLU A 7 -12.98 4.22 6.84
N ASP A 8 -13.47 3.91 5.63
CA ASP A 8 -13.07 2.69 4.93
C ASP A 8 -11.59 2.70 4.55
N ILE A 9 -11.06 3.85 4.15
CA ILE A 9 -9.65 4.02 3.80
C ILE A 9 -8.76 3.89 5.05
N LEU A 10 -9.08 4.61 6.13
CA LEU A 10 -8.28 4.58 7.37
C LEU A 10 -8.29 3.20 8.06
N ASN A 11 -9.38 2.45 7.93
CA ASN A 11 -9.47 1.08 8.43
C ASN A 11 -8.85 0.03 7.50
N GLY A 12 -8.24 0.42 6.38
CA GLY A 12 -7.59 -0.49 5.44
C GLY A 12 -8.54 -1.39 4.65
N LYS A 13 -9.85 -1.08 4.61
CA LYS A 13 -10.85 -1.89 3.88
C LYS A 13 -10.73 -1.80 2.36
N VAL A 14 -9.94 -0.84 1.87
CA VAL A 14 -9.68 -0.59 0.44
C VAL A 14 -8.28 -1.09 0.06
N THR A 15 -7.80 -2.15 0.73
CA THR A 15 -6.52 -2.80 0.41
C THR A 15 -6.74 -4.08 -0.37
N ASP A 16 -5.69 -4.55 -1.06
CA ASP A 16 -5.73 -5.88 -1.66
C ASP A 16 -5.75 -6.96 -0.57
N VAL A 17 -6.66 -7.94 -0.71
CA VAL A 17 -6.88 -9.01 0.28
C VAL A 17 -5.62 -9.79 0.68
N TYR A 18 -4.57 -9.80 -0.15
CA TYR A 18 -3.33 -10.50 0.19
C TYR A 18 -2.57 -9.83 1.36
N PHE A 19 -2.72 -8.52 1.57
CA PHE A 19 -2.11 -7.84 2.73
C PHE A 19 -2.67 -8.36 4.05
N GLU A 20 -4.01 -8.49 4.15
CA GLU A 20 -4.66 -9.05 5.35
C GLU A 20 -4.23 -10.51 5.60
N ARG A 21 -4.13 -11.32 4.53
CA ARG A 21 -3.68 -12.72 4.63
C ARG A 21 -2.25 -12.83 5.13
N VAL A 22 -1.34 -12.00 4.62
CA VAL A 22 0.07 -11.97 5.06
C VAL A 22 0.18 -11.48 6.50
N LEU A 23 -0.57 -10.46 6.90
CA LEU A 23 -0.60 -9.97 8.28
C LEU A 23 -1.02 -11.06 9.27
N LYS A 24 -2.01 -11.89 8.91
CA LYS A 24 -2.43 -13.05 9.71
C LYS A 24 -1.29 -14.04 9.90
N ILE A 25 -0.58 -14.41 8.81
CA ILE A 25 0.54 -15.35 8.87
C ILE A 25 1.69 -14.81 9.73
N ILE A 26 2.03 -13.51 9.61
CA ILE A 26 3.09 -12.88 10.39
C ILE A 26 2.77 -12.96 11.89
N LYS A 27 1.52 -12.67 12.28
CA LYS A 27 1.04 -12.75 13.67
C LYS A 27 1.07 -14.18 14.21
N GLU A 28 0.52 -15.14 13.46
CA GLU A 28 0.47 -16.55 13.87
C GLU A 28 1.86 -17.18 14.03
N LYS A 29 2.82 -16.77 13.19
CA LYS A 29 4.19 -17.29 13.22
C LYS A 29 5.14 -16.47 14.08
N ASN A 30 4.66 -15.41 14.73
CA ASN A 30 5.47 -14.47 15.52
C ASN A 30 6.71 -13.96 14.76
N LEU A 31 6.50 -13.55 13.49
CA LEU A 31 7.56 -13.11 12.57
C LEU A 31 7.74 -11.59 12.53
N ASP A 32 7.38 -10.89 13.61
CA ASP A 32 7.52 -9.43 13.65
C ASP A 32 8.99 -9.02 13.57
N LYS A 33 9.30 -8.12 12.62
CA LYS A 33 10.67 -7.69 12.30
C LYS A 33 10.67 -6.24 11.86
N ARG A 34 11.73 -5.52 12.24
CA ARG A 34 11.98 -4.18 11.73
C ARG A 34 12.44 -4.26 10.28
N VAL A 35 11.72 -3.57 9.40
CA VAL A 35 11.99 -3.51 7.96
C VAL A 35 12.04 -2.06 7.48
N LYS A 36 12.60 -1.85 6.29
CA LYS A 36 12.53 -0.58 5.56
C LYS A 36 11.75 -0.81 4.28
N ALA A 37 10.82 0.08 3.96
CA ALA A 37 10.08 0.08 2.70
C ALA A 37 10.45 1.34 1.90
N GLU A 38 10.63 1.17 0.60
CA GLU A 38 10.89 2.25 -0.34
C GLU A 38 9.80 2.27 -1.40
N ILE A 39 9.40 3.48 -1.81
CA ILE A 39 8.43 3.68 -2.88
C ILE A 39 9.20 4.19 -4.09
N ALA A 40 9.23 3.41 -5.16
CA ALA A 40 9.90 3.74 -6.40
C ALA A 40 8.97 3.51 -7.59
N LEU A 41 9.03 4.40 -8.57
CA LEU A 41 8.31 4.25 -9.83
C LEU A 41 9.09 3.28 -10.73
N ARG A 42 8.40 2.31 -11.34
CA ARG A 42 9.03 1.46 -12.36
C ARG A 42 9.27 2.23 -13.66
N ARG A 43 8.29 3.07 -14.06
CA ARG A 43 8.31 3.95 -15.24
C ARG A 43 7.29 5.07 -15.05
N LEU A 44 7.50 6.20 -15.72
CA LEU A 44 6.52 7.28 -15.83
C LEU A 44 5.62 7.06 -17.06
N PRO A 45 4.38 7.61 -17.07
CA PRO A 45 3.52 7.60 -18.25
C PRO A 45 4.21 8.23 -19.47
N ASN A 46 3.81 7.80 -20.68
CA ASN A 46 4.26 8.35 -21.97
C ASN A 46 5.79 8.40 -22.18
N GLY A 47 6.58 7.69 -21.37
CA GLY A 47 8.04 7.71 -21.48
C GLY A 47 8.68 9.01 -20.97
N TYR A 48 8.02 9.75 -20.08
CA TYR A 48 8.64 10.92 -19.47
C TYR A 48 9.83 10.56 -18.57
N ASP A 49 10.83 11.43 -18.52
CA ASP A 49 12.01 11.27 -17.67
C ASP A 49 11.87 11.96 -16.29
N TRP A 50 10.82 12.76 -16.11
CA TRP A 50 10.57 13.50 -14.87
C TRP A 50 9.07 13.63 -14.57
N GLY A 51 8.76 13.93 -13.31
CA GLY A 51 7.39 14.18 -12.86
C GLY A 51 7.36 15.05 -11.61
N ILE A 52 6.17 15.48 -11.23
CA ILE A 52 5.94 16.26 -10.01
C ILE A 52 5.50 15.30 -8.91
N PHE A 53 6.23 15.30 -7.79
CA PHE A 53 5.87 14.52 -6.61
C PHE A 53 4.82 15.28 -5.78
N VAL A 54 3.69 14.63 -5.49
CA VAL A 54 2.56 15.16 -4.70
C VAL A 54 1.89 14.05 -3.88
N GLY A 55 1.13 14.41 -2.85
CA GLY A 55 0.31 13.46 -2.08
C GLY A 55 1.01 12.80 -0.88
N LEU A 56 2.13 13.36 -0.43
CA LEU A 56 2.75 13.02 0.86
C LEU A 56 1.96 13.60 2.04
#